data_AF-W7WT08-F1
#
_entry.id   AF-W7WT08-F1
#
_cell.length_a   1.000
_cell.length_b   1.000
_cell.length_c   1.000
_cell.angle_alpha   90.00
_cell.angle_beta   90.00
_cell.angle_gamma   90.00
#
_symmetry.space_group_name_H-M   'P 1'
#
loop_
_entity.id
_entity.type
_entity.pdbx_description
1 polymer ?
#
loop_
_entity_poly.entity_id
_entity_poly.type
_entity_poly.pdbx_seq_one_letter_code
_entity_poly.pdbx_strand_id
1 'polypeptide(L)'
;MNDEDPDPWYAEADAMELRAIDFDVADSAELPAELSHHAIAAELDPDFDPEFDAWLEWLMQDPEVLLVLEQCSTEGILLPWDMRGARLLTAPADAIDRLHWFWDHCPKHLYVILSHFVFWLVRAERARRRGTPDWSPRSAPPPPDKEERAFFRPARFVTRRYGR
;
A
#
# COMPACT_ATOMS: atom_id res chain seq x y z
N MET A 1 1.73 31.25 10.94
CA MET A 1 2.48 30.03 11.32
C MET A 1 1.89 28.97 10.41
N ASN A 2 2.69 28.48 9.46
CA ASN A 2 2.21 27.78 8.27
C ASN A 2 1.32 26.58 8.61
N ASP A 3 0.07 26.59 8.12
CA ASP A 3 -0.71 25.39 7.84
C ASP A 3 -0.02 24.69 6.66
N GLU A 4 1.08 23.99 6.92
CA GLU A 4 1.71 23.13 5.92
C GLU A 4 0.80 21.93 5.68
N ASP A 5 0.44 21.70 4.42
CA ASP A 5 -0.26 20.51 3.98
C ASP A 5 0.41 19.26 4.59
N PRO A 6 -0.36 18.29 5.11
CA PRO A 6 0.21 17.10 5.71
C PRO A 6 1.02 16.34 4.66
N ASP A 7 2.20 15.86 5.06
CA ASP A 7 3.06 15.02 4.21
C ASP A 7 2.20 13.93 3.55
N PRO A 8 2.26 13.77 2.22
CA PRO A 8 1.40 12.84 1.51
C PRO A 8 1.55 11.39 2.01
N TRP A 9 2.72 11.01 2.54
CA TRP A 9 2.92 9.69 3.13
C TRP A 9 2.11 9.50 4.41
N TYR A 10 2.24 10.42 5.37
CA TYR A 10 1.48 10.35 6.61
C TYR A 10 -0.02 10.50 6.35
N ALA A 11 -0.42 11.38 5.42
CA ALA A 11 -1.82 11.53 5.05
C ALA A 11 -2.43 10.25 4.45
N GLU A 12 -1.70 9.53 3.60
CA GLU A 12 -2.16 8.25 3.05
C GLU A 12 -2.11 7.12 4.10
N ALA A 13 -1.11 7.12 4.99
CA ALA A 13 -0.98 6.17 6.09
C ALA A 13 -2.13 6.32 7.11
N ASP A 14 -2.39 7.55 7.56
CA ASP A 14 -3.48 7.89 8.49
C ASP A 14 -4.86 7.55 7.92
N ALA A 15 -5.01 7.62 6.59
CA ALA A 15 -6.25 7.30 5.90
C ALA A 15 -6.44 5.80 5.62
N MET A 16 -5.41 4.98 5.80
CA MET A 16 -5.47 3.54 5.54
C MET A 16 -6.39 2.86 6.53
N GLU A 17 -7.36 2.09 6.03
CA GLU A 17 -8.31 1.37 6.87
C GLU A 17 -8.41 -0.09 6.39
N LEU A 18 -7.55 -0.96 6.89
CA LEU A 18 -7.55 -2.39 6.52
C LEU A 18 -8.81 -3.10 7.05
N ARG A 19 -9.45 -3.89 6.19
CA ARG A 19 -10.63 -4.70 6.50
C ARG A 19 -10.40 -6.15 6.07
N ALA A 20 -11.13 -7.08 6.67
CA ALA A 20 -11.03 -8.52 6.36
C ALA A 20 -11.05 -8.83 4.86
N ILE A 21 -11.89 -8.12 4.08
CA ILE A 21 -11.96 -8.30 2.62
C ILE A 21 -10.66 -7.95 1.89
N ASP A 22 -9.82 -7.06 2.44
CA ASP A 22 -8.54 -6.71 1.81
C ASP A 22 -7.51 -7.83 2.04
N PHE A 23 -7.58 -8.52 3.18
CA PHE A 23 -6.79 -9.72 3.46
C PHE A 23 -7.22 -10.87 2.55
N ASP A 24 -8.53 -11.12 2.40
CA ASP A 24 -9.06 -12.14 1.49
C ASP A 24 -8.54 -11.96 0.05
N VAL A 25 -8.43 -10.71 -0.41
CA VAL A 25 -7.88 -10.37 -1.73
C VAL A 25 -6.38 -10.66 -1.80
N ALA A 26 -5.62 -10.29 -0.76
CA ALA A 26 -4.18 -10.52 -0.71
C ALA A 26 -3.85 -12.02 -0.64
N ASP A 27 -4.60 -12.82 0.13
CA ASP A 27 -4.47 -14.28 0.22
C ASP A 27 -4.84 -14.99 -1.09
N SER A 28 -5.79 -14.42 -1.83
CA SER A 28 -6.25 -14.99 -3.11
C SER A 28 -5.34 -14.61 -4.29
N ALA A 29 -4.35 -13.75 -4.09
CA ALA A 29 -3.48 -13.29 -5.16
C ALA A 29 -2.54 -14.43 -5.60
N GLU A 30 -2.51 -14.71 -6.91
CA GLU A 30 -1.61 -15.71 -7.45
C GLU A 30 -0.15 -15.26 -7.30
N LEU A 31 0.67 -16.15 -6.74
CA LEU A 31 2.10 -15.90 -6.62
C LEU A 31 2.77 -15.97 -8.02
N PRO A 32 3.50 -14.93 -8.45
CA PRO A 32 4.20 -14.93 -9.73
C PRO A 32 5.21 -16.08 -9.85
N ALA A 33 5.39 -16.59 -11.06
CA ALA A 33 6.28 -17.72 -11.33
C ALA A 33 7.74 -17.43 -10.92
N GLU A 34 8.16 -16.15 -10.99
CA GLU A 34 9.45 -15.65 -10.55
C GLU A 34 9.72 -15.93 -9.06
N LEU A 35 8.66 -16.03 -8.25
CA LEU A 35 8.74 -16.26 -6.80
C LEU A 35 8.57 -17.75 -6.44
N SER A 36 8.45 -18.65 -7.42
CA SER A 36 8.27 -20.09 -7.20
C SER A 36 9.31 -20.73 -6.28
N HIS A 37 10.58 -20.31 -6.37
CA HIS A 37 11.64 -20.82 -5.50
C HIS A 37 11.46 -20.40 -4.03
N HIS A 38 10.82 -19.25 -3.77
CA HIS A 38 10.46 -18.83 -2.42
C HIS A 38 9.24 -19.59 -1.90
N ALA A 39 8.26 -19.91 -2.75
CA ALA A 39 7.15 -20.78 -2.38
C ALA A 39 7.63 -22.17 -1.98
N ILE A 40 8.54 -22.77 -2.74
CA ILE A 40 9.14 -24.07 -2.39
C ILE A 40 9.88 -23.98 -1.05
N ALA A 41 10.61 -22.89 -0.80
CA ALA A 41 11.29 -22.70 0.48
C ALA A 41 10.30 -22.57 1.65
N ALA A 42 9.19 -21.86 1.45
CA ALA A 42 8.11 -21.75 2.44
C ALA A 42 7.44 -23.11 2.72
N GLU A 43 7.11 -23.89 1.69
CA GLU A 43 6.51 -25.23 1.85
C GLU A 43 7.42 -26.20 2.62
N LEU A 44 8.74 -26.03 2.50
CA LEU A 44 9.74 -26.87 3.17
C LEU A 44 10.09 -26.39 4.58
N ASP A 45 9.66 -25.18 4.95
CA ASP A 45 9.94 -24.57 6.24
C ASP A 45 8.79 -24.87 7.23
N PRO A 46 9.02 -25.74 8.23
CA PRO A 46 7.97 -26.14 9.17
C PRO A 46 7.49 -24.99 10.08
N ASP A 47 8.29 -23.93 10.20
CA ASP A 47 7.98 -22.76 11.03
C ASP A 47 7.44 -21.60 10.18
N PHE A 48 7.17 -21.82 8.88
CA PHE A 48 6.72 -20.77 7.96
C PHE A 48 5.45 -20.06 8.42
N ASP A 49 4.35 -20.79 8.66
CA ASP A 49 3.06 -20.19 9.03
C ASP A 49 3.17 -19.31 10.30
N PRO A 50 3.70 -19.81 11.45
CA PRO A 50 3.80 -18.98 12.64
C PRO A 50 4.79 -17.81 12.47
N GLU A 51 5.88 -17.97 11.72
CA GLU A 51 6.78 -16.85 11.44
C GLU A 51 6.15 -15.82 10.51
N PHE A 52 5.42 -16.26 9.48
CA PHE A 52 4.67 -15.39 8.58
C PHE A 52 3.67 -14.53 9.35
N ASP A 53 2.86 -15.14 10.21
CA ASP A 53 1.89 -14.43 11.03
C ASP A 53 2.57 -13.42 11.97
N ALA A 54 3.68 -13.80 12.62
CA ALA A 54 4.41 -12.91 13.52
C ALA A 54 5.01 -11.70 12.79
N TRP A 55 5.59 -11.92 11.60
CA TRP A 55 6.13 -10.84 10.78
C TRP A 55 5.04 -9.97 10.17
N LEU A 56 3.90 -10.56 9.79
CA LEU A 56 2.75 -9.82 9.32
C LEU A 56 2.18 -8.94 10.43
N GLU A 57 2.01 -9.47 11.64
CA GLU A 57 1.58 -8.69 12.81
C GLU A 57 2.52 -7.51 13.07
N TRP A 58 3.84 -7.72 12.98
CA TRP A 58 4.82 -6.65 13.10
C TRP A 58 4.63 -5.57 12.02
N LEU A 59 4.45 -5.96 10.75
CA LEU A 59 4.18 -5.03 9.64
C LEU A 59 2.88 -4.23 9.85
N MET A 60 1.85 -4.83 10.46
CA MET A 60 0.56 -4.18 10.72
C MET A 60 0.61 -3.10 11.80
N GLN A 61 1.71 -2.99 12.57
CA GLN A 61 1.84 -1.98 13.62
C GLN A 61 2.05 -0.57 13.04
N ASP A 62 2.59 -0.46 11.83
CA ASP A 62 3.01 0.80 11.21
C ASP A 62 2.53 0.91 9.75
N PRO A 63 1.42 1.62 9.49
CA PRO A 63 0.89 1.81 8.13
C PRO A 63 1.90 2.46 7.17
N GLU A 64 2.81 3.31 7.64
CA GLU A 64 3.87 3.90 6.83
C GLU A 64 4.81 2.83 6.26
N VAL A 65 5.14 1.80 7.05
CA VAL A 65 6.00 0.70 6.60
C VAL A 65 5.29 -0.10 5.51
N LEU A 66 3.98 -0.35 5.65
CA LEU A 66 3.18 -1.02 4.62
C LEU A 66 3.19 -0.24 3.31
N LEU A 67 3.04 1.09 3.36
CA LEU A 67 3.09 1.94 2.16
C LEU A 67 4.46 1.90 1.49
N VAL A 68 5.53 2.06 2.27
CA VAL A 68 6.91 2.04 1.73
C VAL A 68 7.21 0.65 1.12
N LEU A 69 6.75 -0.43 1.74
CA LEU A 69 6.89 -1.79 1.23
C LEU A 69 6.09 -2.02 -0.07
N GLU A 70 4.84 -1.53 -0.16
CA GLU A 70 4.05 -1.59 -1.39
C GLU A 70 4.76 -0.86 -2.54
N GLN A 71 5.31 0.33 -2.27
CA GLN A 71 6.05 1.10 -3.26
C GLN A 71 7.34 0.40 -3.73
N CYS A 72 7.91 -0.50 -2.93
CA CYS A 72 9.07 -1.30 -3.33
C CYS A 72 8.76 -2.42 -4.34
N SER A 73 7.49 -2.63 -4.69
CA SER A 73 7.05 -3.75 -5.52
C SER A 73 6.32 -3.30 -6.79
N THR A 74 6.32 -4.15 -7.81
CA THR A 74 5.49 -4.00 -9.02
C THR A 74 4.89 -5.36 -9.34
N GLU A 75 3.56 -5.41 -9.48
CA GLU A 75 2.82 -6.66 -9.70
C GLU A 75 3.13 -7.73 -8.64
N GLY A 76 3.33 -7.30 -7.38
CA GLY A 76 3.66 -8.18 -6.27
C GLY A 76 5.10 -8.71 -6.29
N ILE A 77 5.97 -8.19 -7.15
CA ILE A 77 7.40 -8.54 -7.23
C ILE A 77 8.23 -7.37 -6.71
N LEU A 78 9.09 -7.66 -5.74
CA LEU A 78 10.06 -6.67 -5.23
C LEU A 78 10.99 -6.19 -6.35
N LEU A 79 11.11 -4.87 -6.46
CA LEU A 79 11.96 -4.22 -7.45
C LEU A 79 13.46 -4.38 -7.12
N PRO A 80 14.35 -4.17 -8.09
CA PRO A 80 15.78 -3.93 -7.83
C PRO A 80 16.01 -2.71 -6.92
N TRP A 81 17.13 -2.69 -6.21
CA TRP A 81 17.43 -1.69 -5.16
C TRP A 81 17.40 -0.23 -5.66
N ASP A 82 18.00 0.02 -6.82
CA ASP A 82 18.03 1.33 -7.48
C ASP A 82 16.62 1.86 -7.78
N MET A 83 15.74 0.97 -8.23
CA MET A 83 14.34 1.31 -8.50
C MET A 83 13.54 1.56 -7.22
N ARG A 84 13.80 0.80 -6.14
CA ARG A 84 13.21 1.08 -4.81
C ARG A 84 13.62 2.47 -4.33
N GLY A 85 14.92 2.79 -4.38
CA GLY A 85 15.44 4.11 -3.96
C GLY A 85 14.78 5.27 -4.70
N ALA A 86 14.51 5.11 -6.01
CA ALA A 86 13.80 6.12 -6.79
C ALA A 86 12.35 6.36 -6.32
N ARG A 87 11.65 5.30 -5.90
CA ARG A 87 10.26 5.37 -5.41
C ARG A 87 10.18 5.88 -3.97
N LEU A 88 11.19 5.59 -3.16
CA LEU A 88 11.25 5.98 -1.75
C LEU A 88 11.94 7.33 -1.49
N LEU A 89 12.26 8.09 -2.55
CA LEU A 89 13.04 9.32 -2.43
C LEU A 89 12.46 10.35 -1.44
N THR A 90 11.13 10.36 -1.28
CA THR A 90 10.43 11.28 -0.38
C THR A 90 9.78 10.56 0.79
N ALA A 91 10.08 9.27 1.02
CA ALA A 91 9.49 8.51 2.11
C ALA A 91 10.05 8.96 3.47
N PRO A 92 9.25 8.86 4.55
CA PRO A 92 9.71 9.13 5.91
C PRO A 92 10.93 8.28 6.28
N ALA A 93 11.95 8.92 6.86
CA ALA A 93 13.21 8.27 7.18
C ALA A 93 13.04 7.14 8.21
N ASP A 94 12.15 7.32 9.18
CA ASP A 94 11.86 6.31 10.20
C ASP A 94 11.18 5.07 9.63
N ALA A 95 10.26 5.24 8.67
CA ALA A 95 9.65 4.13 7.95
C ALA A 95 10.68 3.37 7.09
N ILE A 96 11.62 4.09 6.45
CA ILE A 96 12.73 3.48 5.71
C ILE A 96 13.64 2.68 6.66
N ASP A 97 14.00 3.23 7.81
CA ASP A 97 14.86 2.55 8.80
C ASP A 97 14.22 1.26 9.31
N ARG A 98 12.92 1.29 9.60
CA ARG A 98 12.14 0.08 9.99
C ARG A 98 12.10 -0.93 8.86
N LEU A 99 11.95 -0.49 7.61
CA LEU A 99 11.97 -1.39 6.46
C LEU A 99 13.35 -2.03 6.23
N HIS A 100 14.44 -1.31 6.49
CA HIS A 100 15.79 -1.90 6.49
C HIS A 100 15.92 -2.96 7.58
N TRP A 101 15.45 -2.67 8.79
CA TRP A 101 15.43 -3.66 9.87
C TRP A 101 14.66 -4.93 9.47
N PHE A 102 13.48 -4.77 8.86
CA PHE A 102 12.68 -5.87 8.33
C PHE A 102 13.47 -6.74 7.33
N TRP A 103 14.12 -6.14 6.33
CA TRP A 103 14.90 -6.91 5.35
C TRP A 103 16.16 -7.57 5.94
N ASP A 104 16.76 -6.97 6.96
CA ASP A 104 17.97 -7.50 7.59
C ASP A 104 17.68 -8.68 8.53
N HIS A 105 16.45 -8.79 9.06
CA HIS A 105 16.10 -9.75 10.12
C HIS A 105 15.04 -10.77 9.70
N CYS A 106 14.16 -10.44 8.74
CA CYS A 106 13.16 -11.38 8.22
C CYS A 106 13.83 -12.37 7.26
N PRO A 107 13.58 -13.69 7.39
CA PRO A 107 14.10 -14.67 6.44
C PRO A 107 13.69 -14.35 5.00
N LYS A 108 14.57 -14.66 4.05
CA LYS A 108 14.42 -14.19 2.67
C LYS A 108 13.15 -14.66 1.98
N HIS A 109 12.79 -15.92 2.14
CA HIS A 109 11.55 -16.47 1.58
C HIS A 109 10.32 -15.81 2.21
N LEU A 110 10.35 -15.53 3.52
CA LEU A 110 9.29 -14.82 4.22
C LEU A 110 9.13 -13.39 3.73
N TYR A 111 10.18 -12.56 3.75
CA TYR A 111 9.99 -11.16 3.38
C TYR A 111 9.55 -11.00 1.93
N VAL A 112 9.94 -11.90 1.02
CA VAL A 112 9.50 -11.86 -0.38
C VAL A 112 8.03 -12.19 -0.51
N ILE A 113 7.54 -13.21 0.19
CA ILE A 113 6.11 -13.57 0.21
C ILE A 113 5.30 -12.48 0.93
N LEU A 114 5.79 -11.95 2.05
CA LEU A 114 5.17 -10.82 2.74
C LEU A 114 5.11 -9.56 1.88
N SER A 115 6.15 -9.29 1.08
CA SER A 115 6.15 -8.14 0.16
C SER A 115 5.10 -8.29 -0.93
N HIS A 116 4.91 -9.51 -1.44
CA HIS A 116 3.82 -9.83 -2.36
C HIS A 116 2.46 -9.64 -1.71
N PHE A 117 2.27 -10.20 -0.51
CA PHE A 117 1.04 -10.08 0.27
C PHE A 117 0.68 -8.61 0.55
N VAL A 118 1.62 -7.83 1.11
CA VAL A 118 1.44 -6.42 1.43
C VAL A 118 1.14 -5.59 0.19
N PHE A 119 1.79 -5.87 -0.95
CA PHE A 119 1.49 -5.19 -2.20
C PHE A 119 0.02 -5.31 -2.58
N TRP A 120 -0.56 -6.51 -2.49
CA TRP A 120 -1.98 -6.72 -2.80
C TRP A 120 -2.90 -6.19 -1.71
N LEU A 121 -2.54 -6.36 -0.43
CA LEU A 121 -3.31 -5.87 0.70
C LEU A 121 -3.52 -4.35 0.63
N VAL A 122 -2.43 -3.60 0.49
CA VAL A 122 -2.47 -2.13 0.43
C VAL A 122 -3.24 -1.66 -0.81
N ARG A 123 -3.05 -2.33 -1.95
CA ARG A 123 -3.76 -1.97 -3.18
C ARG A 123 -5.25 -2.31 -3.14
N ALA A 124 -5.63 -3.42 -2.50
CA ALA A 124 -7.02 -3.81 -2.28
C ALA A 124 -7.74 -2.80 -1.38
N GLU A 125 -7.12 -2.47 -0.24
CA GLU A 125 -7.59 -1.42 0.67
C GLU A 125 -7.82 -0.12 -0.09
N ARG A 126 -6.79 0.33 -0.82
CA ARG A 126 -6.81 1.61 -1.52
C ARG A 126 -7.84 1.61 -2.65
N ALA A 127 -7.95 0.53 -3.41
CA ALA A 127 -8.97 0.37 -4.44
C ALA A 127 -10.39 0.42 -3.84
N ARG A 128 -10.61 -0.21 -2.70
CA ARG A 128 -11.90 -0.17 -2.00
C ARG A 128 -12.22 1.23 -1.46
N ARG A 129 -11.25 1.90 -0.85
CA ARG A 129 -11.43 3.23 -0.22
C ARG A 129 -11.55 4.35 -1.25
N ARG A 130 -10.73 4.33 -2.32
CA ARG A 130 -10.58 5.44 -3.29
C ARG A 130 -11.13 5.13 -4.68
N GLY A 131 -11.50 3.88 -4.96
CA GLY A 131 -11.88 3.42 -6.30
C GLY A 131 -10.70 3.20 -7.24
N THR A 132 -9.45 3.38 -6.77
CA THR A 132 -8.23 3.11 -7.53
C THR A 132 -7.13 2.56 -6.61
N PRO A 133 -6.39 1.52 -7.03
CA PRO A 133 -5.25 1.01 -6.27
C PRO A 133 -3.99 1.88 -6.43
N ASP A 134 -3.98 2.81 -7.38
CA ASP A 134 -2.77 3.57 -7.73
C ASP A 134 -2.60 4.82 -6.87
N TRP A 135 -1.43 4.93 -6.26
CA TRP A 135 -0.98 6.10 -5.52
C TRP A 135 0.54 6.21 -5.54
N SER A 136 1.02 7.44 -5.49
CA SER A 136 2.40 7.78 -5.20
C SER A 136 2.41 9.12 -4.47
N PRO A 137 3.44 9.43 -3.67
CA PRO A 137 3.56 10.74 -3.03
C PRO A 137 3.60 11.90 -4.05
N ARG A 138 4.01 11.64 -5.29
CA ARG A 138 4.04 12.62 -6.39
C ARG A 138 2.67 12.86 -7.03
N SER A 139 1.75 11.91 -6.91
CA SER A 139 0.40 11.96 -7.47
C SER A 139 -0.68 12.12 -6.40
N ALA A 140 -0.27 12.36 -5.15
CA ALA A 140 -1.19 12.63 -4.05
C ALA A 140 -1.98 13.92 -4.34
N PRO A 141 -3.33 13.88 -4.33
CA PRO A 141 -4.11 15.11 -4.36
C PRO A 141 -3.78 15.94 -3.11
N PRO A 142 -3.89 17.28 -3.17
CA PRO A 142 -3.76 18.10 -1.98
C PRO A 142 -4.74 17.61 -0.91
N PRO A 143 -4.41 17.76 0.38
CA PRO A 143 -5.32 17.40 1.46
C PRO A 143 -6.70 18.02 1.22
N PRO A 144 -7.80 17.32 1.54
CA PRO A 144 -9.12 17.92 1.46
C PRO A 144 -9.17 19.14 2.37
N ASP A 145 -9.52 20.31 1.81
CA ASP A 145 -9.83 21.50 2.60
C ASP A 145 -10.81 21.09 3.70
N LYS A 146 -10.44 21.34 4.98
CA LYS A 146 -11.26 20.99 6.15
C LYS A 146 -12.67 21.62 6.12
N GLU A 147 -12.99 22.47 5.13
CA GLU A 147 -14.24 23.21 5.04
C GLU A 147 -15.29 22.70 4.05
N GLU A 148 -15.00 21.82 3.08
CA GLU A 148 -16.07 21.35 2.18
C GLU A 148 -16.67 20.01 2.63
N ARG A 149 -17.49 20.09 3.69
CA ARG A 149 -18.60 19.15 3.84
C ARG A 149 -19.40 19.19 2.55
N ALA A 150 -19.42 18.07 1.82
CA ALA A 150 -20.12 17.90 0.56
C ALA A 150 -21.56 18.43 0.63
N PHE A 151 -21.76 19.68 0.21
CA PHE A 151 -23.08 20.19 -0.12
C PHE A 151 -23.43 19.58 -1.46
N PHE A 152 -24.32 18.59 -1.43
CA PHE A 152 -24.95 18.03 -2.62
C PHE A 152 -25.46 19.19 -3.49
N ARG A 153 -24.80 19.44 -4.64
CA ARG A 153 -25.29 20.37 -5.66
C ARG A 153 -26.02 19.54 -6.71
N PRO A 154 -27.35 19.55 -6.76
CA PRO A 154 -28.07 18.83 -7.81
C PRO A 154 -27.67 19.41 -9.17
N ALA A 155 -27.49 18.55 -10.16
CA ALA A 155 -27.25 18.97 -11.53
C ALA A 155 -28.36 19.93 -11.98
N ARG A 156 -28.00 21.16 -12.39
CA ARG A 156 -28.94 22.09 -13.00
C ARG A 156 -29.41 21.50 -14.33
N PHE A 157 -30.65 21.03 -14.37
CA PHE A 157 -31.32 20.66 -15.61
C PHE A 157 -31.35 21.86 -16.56
N VAL A 158 -30.64 21.78 -17.68
CA VAL A 158 -30.74 22.74 -18.77
C VAL A 158 -31.67 22.15 -19.82
N THR A 159 -32.91 22.60 -19.85
CA THR A 159 -33.84 22.26 -20.95
C THR A 159 -33.46 23.05 -22.20
N ARG A 160 -33.02 22.36 -23.26
CA ARG A 160 -32.89 22.95 -24.61
C ARG A 160 -34.28 23.35 -25.13
N ARG A 161 -34.48 24.63 -25.42
CA ARG A 161 -35.64 25.09 -26.21
C ARG A 161 -35.40 24.76 -27.68
N TYR A 162 -36.18 23.86 -28.24
CA TYR A 162 -36.34 23.78 -29.69
C TYR A 162 -37.29 24.90 -30.11
N GLY A 163 -36.79 25.81 -30.95
CA GLY A 163 -37.58 26.90 -31.53
C GLY A 163 -38.65 26.37 -32.48
N ARG A 164 -39.76 27.12 -32.57
CA ARG A 164 -40.94 26.88 -33.42
C ARG A 164 -40.62 26.88 -34.91
#